data_AF-A0A353P6I3-F1
#
_entry.id   AF-A0A353P6I3-F1
#
_cell.length_a   1.000
_cell.length_b   1.000
_cell.length_c   1.000
_cell.angle_alpha   90.00
_cell.angle_beta   90.00
_cell.angle_gamma   90.00
#
_symmetry.space_group_name_H-M   'P 1'
#
loop_
_entity.id
_entity.type
_entity.pdbx_description
1 polymer ?
#
loop_
_entity_poly.entity_id
_entity_poly.type
_entity_poly.pdbx_seq_one_letter_code
_entity_poly.pdbx_strand_id
1 'polypeptide(L)' 'MANLNNFNANNVEPADDFEPIPGGEYTAVIVNSEMKPTKDGKGNYLELQFEIIDGEYKGRLLWSRLCLENHNDTAV' A
#
# COMPACT_ATOMS: atom_id res chain seq x y z
N MET A 1 -18.78 9.34 -23.08
CA MET A 1 -18.06 10.62 -23.09
C MET A 1 -18.45 11.35 -21.80
N ALA A 2 -17.52 11.56 -20.87
CA ALA A 2 -17.83 12.22 -19.60
C ALA A 2 -18.09 13.72 -19.85
N ASN A 3 -19.16 14.26 -19.24
CA ASN A 3 -19.59 15.64 -19.41
C ASN A 3 -19.04 16.48 -18.23
N LEU A 4 -18.14 17.42 -18.51
CA LEU A 4 -17.42 18.23 -17.49
C LEU A 4 -18.02 19.63 -17.27
N ASN A 5 -19.24 19.88 -17.74
CA ASN A 5 -19.84 21.23 -17.77
C ASN A 5 -20.10 21.90 -16.40
N ASN A 6 -19.74 21.26 -15.28
CA ASN A 6 -19.92 21.82 -13.94
C ASN A 6 -18.71 21.56 -13.01
N PHE A 7 -17.55 21.20 -13.55
CA PHE A 7 -16.33 21.02 -12.76
C PHE A 7 -15.52 22.33 -12.72
N ASN A 8 -15.58 23.03 -11.58
CA ASN A 8 -14.76 24.22 -11.34
C ASN A 8 -13.50 23.82 -10.56
N ALA A 9 -12.36 23.76 -11.26
CA ALA A 9 -11.08 23.36 -10.69
C ALA A 9 -10.55 24.30 -9.58
N ASN A 10 -11.11 25.51 -9.41
CA ASN A 10 -10.73 26.42 -8.33
C ASN A 10 -11.43 26.11 -6.99
N ASN A 11 -12.49 25.29 -7.00
CA ASN A 11 -13.26 24.92 -5.82
C ASN A 11 -12.93 23.50 -5.32
N VAL A 12 -11.97 22.84 -5.95
CA VAL A 12 -11.52 21.50 -5.59
C VAL A 12 -10.14 21.66 -5.00
N GLU A 13 -9.98 21.28 -3.73
CA GLU A 13 -8.66 21.22 -3.12
C GLU A 13 -7.78 20.27 -3.97
N PRO A 14 -6.57 20.69 -4.37
CA PRO A 14 -5.66 19.81 -5.08
C PRO A 14 -5.48 18.55 -4.22
N ALA A 15 -5.64 17.38 -4.86
CA ALA A 15 -5.45 16.12 -4.17
C ALA A 15 -4.08 16.15 -3.50
N ASP A 16 -4.05 15.90 -2.18
CA ASP A 16 -2.82 15.85 -1.40
C ASP A 16 -1.80 14.99 -2.15
N ASP A 17 -0.62 15.57 -2.40
CA ASP A 17 0.47 14.86 -3.04
C ASP A 17 0.72 13.57 -2.25
N PHE A 18 0.69 12.43 -2.94
CA PHE A 18 0.99 11.12 -2.37
C PHE A 18 2.50 11.00 -2.13
N GLU A 19 3.05 11.89 -1.32
CA GLU A 19 4.45 11.86 -0.92
C GLU A 19 4.69 10.64 -0.02
N PRO A 20 5.85 9.99 -0.14
CA PRO A 20 6.22 8.92 0.78
C PRO A 20 6.18 9.44 2.21
N ILE A 21 5.54 8.68 3.11
CA ILE A 21 5.57 9.03 4.53
C ILE A 21 7.03 8.98 5.03
N PRO A 22 7.45 9.89 5.91
CA PRO A 22 8.79 9.84 6.48
C PRO A 22 9.01 8.54 7.26
N GLY A 23 10.28 8.17 7.44
CA GLY A 23 10.62 7.02 8.29
C GLY A 23 10.32 7.35 9.74
N GLY A 24 9.58 6.47 10.42
CA GLY A 24 9.15 6.68 11.80
C GLY A 24 8.36 5.49 12.36
N GLU A 25 7.89 5.65 13.59
CA GLU A 25 7.02 4.69 14.25
C GLU A 25 5.56 5.09 14.05
N TYR A 26 4.74 4.14 13.58
CA TYR A 26 3.33 4.37 13.27
C TYR A 26 2.47 3.25 13.84
N THR A 27 1.34 3.62 14.43
CA THR A 27 0.32 2.66 14.83
C THR A 27 -0.50 2.27 13.60
N ALA A 28 -0.34 1.03 13.13
CA ALA A 28 -1.02 0.50 11.97
C ALA A 28 -1.71 -0.84 12.25
N VAL A 29 -2.76 -1.12 11.50
CA VAL A 29 -3.47 -2.41 11.54
C VAL A 29 -3.36 -3.10 10.19
N ILE A 30 -3.35 -4.43 10.20
CA ILE A 30 -3.39 -5.22 8.97
C ILE A 30 -4.85 -5.27 8.50
N VAL A 31 -5.13 -4.65 7.36
CA VAL A 31 -6.48 -4.61 6.76
C VAL A 31 -6.67 -5.67 5.68
N ASN A 32 -5.59 -6.19 5.12
CA ASN A 32 -5.64 -7.28 4.16
C ASN A 32 -4.40 -8.18 4.26
N SER A 33 -4.59 -9.46 3.96
CA SER A 33 -3.57 -10.50 4.02
C SER A 33 -3.86 -11.52 2.93
N GLU A 34 -3.03 -11.56 1.89
CA GLU A 34 -3.23 -12.43 0.73
C GLU A 34 -1.94 -13.15 0.33
N MET A 35 -2.03 -14.44 0.03
CA MET A 35 -0.93 -15.20 -0.55
C MET A 35 -0.95 -15.02 -2.07
N LYS A 36 0.12 -14.43 -2.62
CA LYS A 36 0.27 -14.20 -4.06
C LYS A 36 1.43 -15.01 -4.62
N PRO A 37 1.30 -15.56 -5.83
CA PRO A 37 2.41 -16.26 -6.48
C PRO A 37 3.56 -15.29 -6.76
N THR A 38 4.79 -15.73 -6.53
CA THR A 38 5.99 -14.99 -6.92
C THR A 38 6.04 -14.82 -8.44
N LYS A 39 6.77 -13.81 -8.92
CA LYS A 39 6.87 -13.51 -10.36
C LYS A 39 7.41 -14.68 -11.19
N ASP A 40 8.22 -15.54 -10.59
CA ASP A 40 8.77 -16.75 -11.20
C ASP A 40 7.87 -17.98 -11.09
N GLY A 41 6.73 -17.87 -10.39
CA GLY A 41 5.75 -18.94 -10.21
C GLY A 41 6.24 -20.12 -9.36
N LYS A 42 7.41 -19.99 -8.72
CA LYS A 42 8.07 -21.07 -7.96
C LYS A 42 7.86 -20.96 -6.45
N GLY A 43 7.16 -19.94 -5.98
CA GLY A 43 6.83 -19.75 -4.58
C GLY A 43 5.62 -18.84 -4.41
N ASN A 44 5.23 -18.64 -3.16
CA ASN A 44 4.20 -17.69 -2.78
C ASN A 44 4.79 -16.70 -1.76
N TYR A 45 4.41 -15.43 -1.88
CA TYR A 45 4.67 -14.43 -0.85
C TYR A 45 3.36 -14.00 -0.22
N LEU A 46 3.42 -13.69 1.08
CA LEU A 46 2.31 -13.07 1.79
C LEU A 46 2.39 -11.55 1.56
N GLU A 47 1.40 -11.01 0.87
CA GLU A 47 1.19 -9.57 0.80
C GLU A 47 0.30 -9.13 1.95
N LEU A 48 0.84 -8.27 2.81
CA LEU A 48 0.13 -7.64 3.90
C LEU A 48 -0.11 -6.18 3.55
N GLN A 49 -1.35 -5.74 3.71
CA GLN A 49 -1.74 -4.35 3.60
C GLN A 49 -1.95 -3.79 5.01
N PHE A 50 -1.18 -2.77 5.35
CA PHE A 50 -1.28 -2.04 6.60
C PHE A 50 -1.99 -0.72 6.35
N GLU A 51 -2.91 -0.36 7.26
CA GLU A 51 -3.51 0.96 7.32
C GLU A 51 -3.05 1.64 8.61
N ILE A 52 -2.49 2.86 8.49
CA ILE A 52 -2.16 3.67 9.66
C ILE A 52 -3.47 4.15 10.30
N ILE A 53 -3.67 3.84 11.58
CA ILE A 53 -4.92 4.16 12.28
C ILE A 53 -4.84 5.40 13.17
N ASP A 54 -3.63 5.94 13.37
CA ASP A 54 -3.37 7.05 14.28
C ASP A 54 -2.28 8.00 13.75
N GLY A 55 -2.32 9.25 14.21
CA GLY A 55 -1.38 10.32 13.82
C GLY A 55 -1.75 11.05 12.51
N GLU A 56 -0.80 11.86 12.04
CA GLU A 56 -0.97 12.74 10.87
C GLU A 56 -1.19 11.97 9.56
N TYR A 57 -0.65 10.75 9.47
CA TYR A 57 -0.74 9.90 8.28
C TYR A 57 -1.86 8.85 8.38
N LYS A 58 -2.85 9.06 9.23
CA LYS A 58 -4.01 8.16 9.36
C LYS A 58 -4.71 7.95 8.01
N GLY A 59 -5.05 6.70 7.72
CA GLY A 59 -5.68 6.28 6.47
C GLY A 59 -4.69 6.02 5.32
N ARG A 60 -3.39 6.28 5.52
CA ARG A 60 -2.37 5.88 4.55
C ARG A 60 -2.19 4.36 4.58
N LEU A 61 -2.07 3.80 3.38
CA LEU A 61 -1.88 2.38 3.17
C LEU A 61 -0.40 2.07 2.86
N LEU A 62 0.10 1.01 3.47
CA LEU A 62 1.44 0.47 3.26
C LEU A 62 1.33 -1.00 2.88
N TRP A 63 2.23 -1.46 2.02
CA TRP A 63 2.27 -2.86 1.58
C TRP A 63 3.60 -3.48 2.01
N SER A 64 3.52 -4.63 2.67
CA SER A 64 4.68 -5.48 2.94
C SER A 64 4.53 -6.79 2.20
N ARG A 65 5.62 -7.30 1.65
CA ARG A 65 5.67 -8.58 0.95
C ARG A 65 6.65 -9.48 1.68
N LEU A 66 6.09 -10.42 2.45
CA LEU A 66 6.86 -11.38 3.23
C LEU A 66 6.98 -12.67 2.43
N CYS A 67 8.22 -13.08 2.11
CA CYS A 67 8.45 -14.37 1.46
C CYS A 67 8.46 -15.47 2.53
N LEU A 68 7.34 -16.17 2.71
CA LEU A 68 7.20 -17.23 3.72
C LEU A 68 7.74 -18.58 3.19
N GLU A 69 7.61 -18.84 1.89
CA GLU A 69 8.07 -20.07 1.25
C GLU A 69 9.09 -19.75 0.16
N ASN A 70 10.37 -19.74 0.53
CA ASN A 70 11.46 -19.76 -0.45
C ASN A 70 11.83 -21.23 -0.75
N HIS A 71 11.60 -21.67 -1.98
CA HIS A 71 12.08 -22.98 -2.45
C HIS A 71 13.60 -23.01 -2.71
N ASN A 72 14.30 -21.91 -2.45
CA ASN A 72 15.74 -21.81 -2.62
C ASN A 72 16.40 -21.73 -1.23
N ASP A 73 17.30 -22.65 -0.92
CA ASP A 73 18.08 -22.69 0.33
C ASP A 73 19.00 -21.46 0.53
N THR A 74 19.11 -20.59 -0.49
CA THR A 74 19.95 -19.39 -0.44
C THR A 74 19.07 -18.13 -0.49
N ALA A 75 18.84 -17.53 0.67
CA ALA A 75 18.33 -16.17 0.78
C ALA A 75 19.46 -15.19 0.41
N VAL A 76 19.21 -14.28 -0.54
CA VAL A 76 20.02 -13.07 -0.80
C VAL A 76 19.10 -11.87 -0.74
#